data_AF-A0A4U0ZEY3-F1
#
_entry.id   AF-A0A4U0ZEY3-F1
#
_cell.length_a   1.000
_cell.length_b   1.000
_cell.length_c   1.000
_cell.angle_alpha   90.00
_cell.angle_beta   90.00
_cell.angle_gamma   90.00
#
_symmetry.space_group_name_H-M   'P 1'
#
loop_
_entity.id
_entity.type
_entity.pdbx_description
1 polymer ?
#
loop_
_entity_poly.entity_id
_entity_poly.type
_entity_poly.pdbx_seq_one_letter_code
_entity_poly.pdbx_strand_id
1 'polypeptide(L)'
;MSYIDAFAVAVPTENKALYIEHAKLAGDIFKEYGATKILEAWGDDVPDGEVTSFPLAVKAKENETVVFSIAFWPSKEVRDTAWKKVMEDPRMQDNENPMPFDGKRLIYGGFVPMLEL
;
A
#
# COMPACT_ATOMS: atom_id res chain seq x y z
N MET A 1 4.15 -10.99 18.21
CA MET A 1 3.92 -11.82 17.00
C MET A 1 3.95 -10.89 15.81
N SER A 2 4.42 -11.34 14.65
CA SER A 2 4.45 -10.53 13.42
C SER A 2 3.06 -9.96 13.11
N TYR A 3 3.02 -8.82 12.43
CA TYR A 3 1.78 -8.18 11.98
C TYR A 3 2.02 -7.60 10.59
N ILE A 4 0.98 -7.52 9.76
CA ILE A 4 1.08 -6.89 8.45
C ILE A 4 -0.05 -5.89 8.24
N ASP A 5 0.23 -4.82 7.52
CA ASP A 5 -0.81 -4.08 6.80
C ASP A 5 -0.75 -4.48 5.33
N ALA A 6 -1.91 -4.74 4.72
CA ALA A 6 -2.03 -5.01 3.29
C ALA A 6 -2.89 -3.93 2.63
N PHE A 7 -2.51 -3.55 1.42
CA PHE A 7 -3.15 -2.49 0.64
C PHE A 7 -3.42 -2.97 -0.78
N ALA A 8 -4.49 -2.46 -1.38
CA ALA A 8 -4.65 -2.49 -2.83
C ALA A 8 -5.12 -1.11 -3.32
N VAL A 9 -4.57 -0.70 -4.46
CA VAL A 9 -4.77 0.62 -5.05
C VAL A 9 -4.89 0.52 -6.56
N ALA A 10 -5.77 1.33 -7.16
CA ALA A 10 -5.84 1.53 -8.60
C ALA A 10 -4.99 2.73 -8.99
N VAL A 11 -3.91 2.50 -9.75
CA VAL A 11 -2.96 3.53 -10.15
C VAL A 11 -3.07 3.75 -11.67
N PRO A 12 -3.23 4.98 -12.17
CA PRO A 12 -3.12 5.25 -13.60
C PRO A 12 -1.85 4.63 -14.17
N THR A 13 -1.97 3.84 -15.23
CA THR A 13 -0.86 3.03 -15.74
C THR A 13 0.33 3.89 -16.19
N GLU A 14 0.03 5.07 -16.73
CA GLU A 14 1.03 6.09 -17.08
C GLU A 14 1.82 6.62 -15.86
N ASN A 15 1.25 6.53 -14.65
CA ASN A 15 1.85 7.01 -13.41
C ASN A 15 2.75 5.97 -12.73
N LYS A 16 3.07 4.84 -13.37
CA LYS A 16 3.90 3.79 -12.75
C LYS A 16 5.22 4.32 -12.16
N ALA A 17 5.92 5.19 -12.88
CA ALA A 17 7.16 5.78 -12.39
C ALA A 17 6.94 6.70 -11.18
N LEU A 18 5.89 7.52 -11.21
CA LEU A 18 5.52 8.40 -10.09
C LEU A 18 5.12 7.60 -8.86
N TYR A 19 4.40 6.49 -9.05
CA TYR A 19 4.05 5.57 -7.97
C TYR A 19 5.27 4.95 -7.31
N ILE A 20 6.27 4.53 -8.10
CA ILE A 20 7.52 3.98 -7.56
C ILE A 20 8.23 5.00 -6.67
N GLU A 21 8.32 6.27 -7.08
CA GLU A 21 8.93 7.32 -6.25
C GLU A 21 8.12 7.62 -4.99
N HIS A 22 6.79 7.71 -5.11
CA HIS A 22 5.87 7.85 -3.97
C HIS A 22 6.04 6.72 -2.95
N ALA A 23 6.09 5.47 -3.43
CA ALA A 23 6.20 4.28 -2.60
C ALA A 23 7.58 4.12 -1.97
N LYS A 24 8.66 4.55 -2.63
CA LYS A 24 10.01 4.59 -2.04
C LYS A 24 10.04 5.53 -0.84
N LEU A 25 9.57 6.76 -1.00
CA LEU A 25 9.54 7.75 0.08
C LEU A 25 8.68 7.27 1.25
N ALA A 26 7.46 6.81 0.97
CA ALA A 26 6.60 6.24 2.00
C ALA A 26 7.27 5.04 2.69
N GLY A 27 7.82 4.10 1.91
CA GLY A 27 8.47 2.90 2.42
C GLY A 27 9.66 3.19 3.33
N ASP A 28 10.47 4.21 3.02
CA ASP A 28 11.56 4.66 3.88
C ASP A 28 11.05 5.20 5.23
N ILE A 29 9.96 5.97 5.22
CA ILE A 29 9.30 6.49 6.43
C ILE A 29 8.70 5.34 7.26
N PHE A 30 8.02 4.39 6.62
CA PHE A 30 7.51 3.20 7.29
C PHE A 30 8.64 2.43 8.01
N LYS A 31 9.78 2.25 7.35
CA LYS A 31 10.96 1.58 7.93
C LYS A 31 11.59 2.38 9.05
N GLU A 32 11.67 3.71 8.92
CA GLU A 32 12.14 4.62 9.98
C GLU A 32 11.31 4.44 11.27
N TYR A 33 10.01 4.19 11.13
CA TYR A 33 9.09 3.98 12.26
C TYR A 33 8.88 2.52 12.68
N GLY A 34 9.64 1.58 12.11
CA GLY A 34 9.75 0.22 12.63
C GLY A 34 9.13 -0.86 11.76
N ALA A 35 8.68 -0.55 10.54
CA ALA A 35 8.38 -1.60 9.57
C ALA A 35 9.67 -2.35 9.21
N THR A 36 9.60 -3.67 9.12
CA THR A 36 10.78 -4.52 8.82
C THR A 36 10.97 -4.72 7.32
N LYS A 37 9.88 -4.68 6.56
CA LYS A 37 9.87 -4.88 5.12
C LYS A 37 8.66 -4.18 4.51
N ILE A 38 8.82 -3.66 3.30
CA ILE A 38 7.75 -3.16 2.46
C ILE A 38 7.82 -3.92 1.14
N LEU A 39 6.68 -4.39 0.64
CA LEU A 39 6.53 -5.02 -0.67
C LEU A 39 5.53 -4.21 -1.48
N GLU A 40 5.91 -3.85 -2.70
CA GLU A 40 5.06 -3.19 -3.69
C GLU A 40 5.02 -4.08 -4.93
N ALA A 41 3.84 -4.50 -5.38
CA ALA A 41 3.68 -5.39 -6.51
C ALA A 41 2.72 -4.80 -7.56
N TRP A 42 3.26 -4.49 -8.74
CA TRP A 42 2.49 -4.02 -9.88
C TRP A 42 1.73 -5.19 -10.51
N GLY A 43 0.43 -5.03 -10.79
CA GLY A 43 -0.38 -6.03 -11.47
C GLY A 43 0.20 -6.41 -12.83
N ASP A 44 0.41 -7.72 -13.02
CA ASP A 44 0.97 -8.31 -14.25
C ASP A 44 -0.04 -9.27 -14.88
N ASP A 45 -0.43 -10.31 -14.13
CA ASP A 45 -1.50 -11.24 -14.49
C ASP A 45 -2.62 -11.20 -13.43
N VAL A 46 -3.52 -10.22 -13.58
CA VAL A 46 -4.63 -9.98 -12.63
C VAL A 46 -5.95 -10.17 -13.37
N PRO A 47 -6.63 -11.32 -13.20
CA PRO A 47 -7.83 -11.62 -13.95
C PRO A 47 -9.01 -10.77 -13.47
N ASP A 48 -9.87 -10.41 -14.42
CA ASP A 48 -11.21 -9.91 -14.13
C ASP A 48 -12.12 -11.01 -13.61
N GLY A 49 -13.20 -10.61 -12.94
CA GLY A 49 -14.20 -11.51 -12.40
C GLY A 49 -15.59 -10.89 -12.46
N GLU A 50 -16.64 -11.71 -12.45
CA GLU A 50 -18.02 -11.24 -12.54
C GLU A 50 -18.59 -10.79 -11.18
N VAL A 51 -18.19 -11.46 -10.09
CA VAL A 51 -18.68 -11.18 -8.73
C VAL A 51 -17.66 -10.35 -7.96
N THR A 52 -16.39 -10.75 -7.99
CA THR A 52 -15.27 -10.06 -7.36
C THR A 52 -13.99 -10.28 -8.16
N SER A 53 -13.08 -9.33 -8.04
CA SER A 53 -11.71 -9.38 -8.57
C SER A 53 -10.89 -8.28 -7.88
N PHE A 54 -9.58 -8.29 -8.05
CA PHE A 54 -8.74 -7.18 -7.59
C PHE A 54 -9.14 -5.84 -8.22
N PRO A 55 -9.33 -5.74 -9.56
CA PRO A 55 -9.87 -4.52 -10.19
C PRO A 55 -11.21 -4.08 -9.61
N LEU A 56 -12.16 -5.00 -9.37
CA LEU A 56 -13.45 -4.68 -8.78
C LEU A 56 -13.31 -4.17 -7.33
N ALA A 57 -12.39 -4.73 -6.55
CA ALA A 57 -12.18 -4.36 -5.15
C ALA A 57 -11.76 -2.90 -4.98
N VAL A 58 -10.95 -2.38 -5.90
CA VAL A 58 -10.50 -0.97 -5.91
C VAL A 58 -11.25 -0.11 -6.95
N LYS A 59 -12.30 -0.65 -7.58
CA LYS A 59 -13.04 0.00 -8.67
C LYS A 59 -12.09 0.61 -9.71
N ALA A 60 -11.13 -0.18 -10.19
CA ALA A 60 -10.16 0.24 -11.19
C ALA A 60 -10.86 0.63 -12.50
N LYS A 61 -10.34 1.67 -13.15
CA LYS A 61 -10.72 2.07 -14.50
C LYS A 61 -9.85 1.34 -15.52
N GLU A 62 -10.27 1.33 -16.79
CA GLU A 62 -9.55 0.66 -17.89
C GLU A 62 -8.09 1.13 -18.05
N ASN A 63 -7.79 2.38 -17.70
CA ASN A 63 -6.44 2.94 -17.80
C ASN A 63 -5.61 2.80 -16.51
N GLU A 64 -6.11 2.07 -15.51
CA GLU A 64 -5.46 1.89 -14.22
C GLU A 64 -4.99 0.45 -14.02
N THR A 65 -3.85 0.30 -13.37
CA THR A 65 -3.34 -1.00 -12.94
C THR A 65 -3.48 -1.13 -11.42
N VAL A 66 -3.85 -2.32 -10.95
CA VAL A 66 -3.85 -2.61 -9.52
C VAL A 66 -2.41 -2.71 -9.02
N VAL A 67 -2.11 -2.04 -7.92
CA VAL A 67 -0.93 -2.33 -7.11
C VAL A 67 -1.37 -2.99 -5.81
N PHE A 68 -0.69 -4.07 -5.44
CA PHE A 68 -0.87 -4.76 -4.17
C PHE A 68 0.38 -4.55 -3.32
N SER A 69 0.21 -4.14 -2.07
CA SER A 69 1.36 -3.85 -1.20
C SER A 69 1.18 -4.36 0.22
N ILE A 70 2.31 -4.64 0.87
CA ILE A 70 2.37 -5.15 2.25
C ILE A 70 3.46 -4.42 3.04
N ALA A 71 3.09 -3.92 4.21
CA ALA A 71 4.04 -3.49 5.23
C ALA A 71 4.13 -4.54 6.34
N PHE A 72 5.33 -5.03 6.61
CA PHE A 72 5.61 -6.01 7.65
C PHE A 72 6.06 -5.32 8.93
N TRP A 73 5.54 -5.77 10.06
CA TRP A 73 5.78 -5.20 11.37
C TRP A 73 6.19 -6.29 12.37
N PRO A 74 7.06 -5.96 13.35
CA PRO A 74 7.46 -6.91 14.37
C PRO A 74 6.33 -7.25 15.34
N SER A 75 5.39 -6.32 15.54
CA SER A 75 4.15 -6.53 16.30
C SER A 75 3.07 -5.50 15.99
N LYS A 76 1.84 -5.78 16.41
CA LYS A 76 0.71 -4.84 16.29
C LYS A 76 0.95 -3.57 17.11
N GLU A 77 1.58 -3.67 18.27
CA GLU A 77 1.88 -2.52 19.14
C GLU A 77 2.88 -1.56 18.48
N VAL A 78 3.90 -2.11 17.81
CA VAL A 78 4.84 -1.31 17.01
C VAL A 78 4.11 -0.69 15.83
N ARG A 79 3.32 -1.47 15.09
CA ARG A 79 2.50 -1.00 13.97
C ARG A 79 1.59 0.17 14.37
N ASP A 80 0.85 0.05 15.47
CA ASP A 80 -0.12 1.07 15.89
C ASP A 80 0.56 2.37 16.33
N THR A 81 1.75 2.26 16.94
CA THR A 81 2.57 3.42 17.30
C THR A 81 3.17 4.09 16.06
N ALA A 82 3.68 3.27 15.14
CA ALA A 82 4.27 3.74 13.89
C ALA A 82 3.24 4.42 13.00
N TRP A 83 2.04 3.86 12.86
CA TRP A 83 0.98 4.39 11.99
C TRP A 83 0.60 5.83 12.34
N LYS A 84 0.54 6.16 13.64
CA LYS A 84 0.30 7.54 14.09
C LYS A 84 1.40 8.48 13.61
N LYS A 85 2.66 8.07 13.76
CA LYS A 85 3.82 8.86 13.31
C LYS A 85 3.86 9.01 11.79
N VAL A 86 3.56 7.95 11.04
CA VAL A 86 3.48 8.00 9.57
C VAL A 86 2.45 9.03 9.12
N MET A 87 1.24 9.01 9.70
CA MET A 87 0.17 9.95 9.34
C MET A 87 0.49 11.41 9.73
N GLU A 88 1.26 11.61 10.79
CA GLU A 88 1.71 12.92 11.26
C GLU A 88 3.00 13.40 10.57
N ASP A 89 3.68 12.54 9.82
CA ASP A 89 4.94 12.89 9.16
C ASP A 89 4.69 13.94 8.06
N PRO A 90 5.38 15.09 8.09
CA PRO A 90 5.21 16.12 7.08
C PRO A 90 5.58 15.63 5.67
N ARG A 91 6.47 14.64 5.55
CA ARG A 91 6.89 14.04 4.27
C ARG A 91 5.81 13.17 3.66
N MET A 92 4.77 12.78 4.42
CA MET A 92 3.63 12.01 3.93
C MET A 92 2.45 12.87 3.47
N GLN A 93 2.53 14.20 3.64
CA GLN A 93 1.47 15.11 3.24
C GLN A 93 1.44 15.30 1.72
N ASP A 94 0.26 15.57 1.16
CA ASP A 94 0.05 15.68 -0.30
C ASP A 94 0.95 16.71 -1.00
N ASN A 95 1.44 17.73 -0.28
CA ASN A 95 2.36 18.72 -0.84
C ASN A 95 3.79 18.19 -1.03
N GLU A 96 4.23 17.24 -0.21
CA GLU A 96 5.57 16.64 -0.28
C GLU A 96 5.56 15.31 -1.03
N ASN A 97 4.53 14.48 -0.81
CA ASN A 97 4.40 13.16 -1.41
C ASN A 97 3.00 12.97 -2.03
N PRO A 98 2.68 13.71 -3.11
CA PRO A 98 1.36 13.69 -3.72
C PRO A 98 1.00 12.28 -4.18
N MET A 99 -0.20 11.83 -3.82
CA MET A 99 -0.70 10.52 -4.26
C MET A 99 -0.86 10.50 -5.78
N PRO A 100 -0.14 9.64 -6.52
CA PRO A 100 -0.28 9.51 -7.97
C PRO A 100 -1.50 8.65 -8.38
N PHE A 101 -2.45 8.46 -7.46
CA PHE A 101 -3.64 7.63 -7.56
C PHE A 101 -4.80 8.23 -6.74
N ASP A 102 -6.00 7.69 -6.89
CA ASP A 102 -7.17 8.14 -6.12
C ASP A 102 -7.24 7.44 -4.74
N GLY A 103 -6.79 8.15 -3.70
CA GLY A 103 -6.79 7.65 -2.32
C GLY A 103 -8.16 7.25 -1.76
N LYS A 104 -9.28 7.67 -2.37
CA LYS A 104 -10.64 7.28 -1.92
C LYS A 104 -10.98 5.83 -2.26
N ARG A 105 -10.29 5.25 -3.24
CA ARG A 105 -10.48 3.87 -3.70
C ARG A 105 -9.45 2.89 -3.14
N LEU A 106 -8.45 3.40 -2.41
CA LEU A 106 -7.50 2.58 -1.67
C LEU A 106 -8.27 1.73 -0.65
N ILE A 107 -7.98 0.43 -0.65
CA ILE A 107 -8.42 -0.49 0.40
C ILE A 107 -7.21 -0.87 1.24
N TYR A 108 -7.39 -0.95 2.55
CA TYR A 108 -6.34 -1.37 3.46
C TYR A 108 -6.89 -2.12 4.66
N GLY A 109 -6.04 -2.96 5.27
CA GLY A 109 -6.38 -3.69 6.48
C GLY A 109 -5.14 -4.24 7.17
N GLY A 110 -5.25 -4.40 8.49
CA GLY A 110 -4.21 -5.04 9.31
C GLY A 110 -4.54 -6.51 9.57
N PHE A 111 -3.53 -7.37 9.53
CA PHE A 111 -3.67 -8.82 9.66
C PHE A 111 -2.60 -9.41 10.57
N VAL A 112 -2.97 -10.44 11.32
CA VAL A 112 -2.02 -11.30 12.04
C VAL A 112 -1.66 -12.45 11.10
N PRO A 113 -0.38 -12.63 10.70
CA PRO A 113 0.05 -13.77 9.91
C PRO A 113 -0.30 -15.09 10.63
N MET A 114 -0.93 -15.99 9.89
CA MET A 114 -1.33 -17.30 10.41
C MET A 114 -0.36 -18.42 10.00
N LEU A 115 0.31 -18.28 8.85
CA LEU A 115 1.28 -19.23 8.32
C LEU A 115 2.31 -18.47 7.47
N GLU A 116 3.59 -18.72 7.72
CA GLU A 116 4.74 -18.27 6.92
C GLU A 116 5.61 -19.51 6.66
N LEU A 117 5.99 -19.78 5.40
CA LEU A 117 6.73 -20.97 4.95
C LEU A 117 8.13 -20.61 4.46
#